data_AF-A0A4Q7YEW7-F1
#
_entry.id   AF-A0A4Q7YEW7-F1
#
_cell.length_a   1.000
_cell.length_b   1.000
_cell.length_c   1.000
_cell.angle_alpha   90.00
_cell.angle_beta   90.00
_cell.angle_gamma   90.00
#
_symmetry.space_group_name_H-M   'P 1'
#
loop_
_entity.id
_entity.type
_entity.pdbx_description
1 polymer ?
#
loop_
_entity_poly.entity_id
_entity_poly.type
_entity_poly.pdbx_seq_one_letter_code
_entity_poly.pdbx_strand_id
1 'polypeptide(L)'
;MNAYNHPGSTSGRPVPGGDGTDLETLIQLADGLVAALHAEYPVLLEHGEIIQAELALAADDGFPPNRGRIRHQLDDLCIGAAAGTGTLEYTRRLTTALNL
;
A
#
# COMPACT_ATOMS: atom_id res chain seq x y z
N MET A 1 49.49 10.62 -16.81
CA MET A 1 48.51 9.53 -17.05
C MET A 1 47.16 10.02 -16.55
N ASN A 2 46.26 10.34 -17.48
CA ASN A 2 44.87 10.68 -17.20
C ASN A 2 44.03 9.40 -17.25
N ALA A 3 43.14 9.18 -16.29
CA ALA A 3 41.97 8.33 -16.47
C ALA A 3 40.87 8.76 -15.48
N TYR A 4 39.95 9.60 -15.98
CA TYR A 4 38.62 9.74 -15.40
C TYR A 4 37.86 8.42 -15.63
N ASN A 5 37.37 7.78 -14.56
CA ASN A 5 36.15 6.96 -14.67
C ASN A 5 35.52 6.72 -13.28
N HIS A 6 34.58 7.60 -12.93
CA HIS A 6 33.36 7.24 -12.19
C HIS A 6 32.27 7.22 -13.28
N PRO A 7 31.29 6.29 -13.29
CA PRO A 7 30.36 6.17 -12.17
C PRO A 7 29.78 4.75 -11.94
N GLY A 8 29.10 4.55 -10.79
CA GLY A 8 28.04 3.55 -10.71
C GLY A 8 27.89 2.83 -9.37
N SER A 9 26.81 3.16 -8.66
CA SER A 9 26.05 2.27 -7.78
C SER A 9 26.68 1.85 -6.46
N THR A 10 26.76 2.76 -5.49
CA THR A 10 26.41 2.38 -4.12
C THR A 10 24.88 2.41 -4.01
N SER A 11 24.25 1.37 -4.56
CA SER A 11 22.86 1.04 -4.25
C SER A 11 22.74 0.97 -2.73
N GLY A 12 21.88 1.81 -2.16
CA GLY A 12 21.44 1.69 -0.79
C GLY A 12 21.02 0.24 -0.55
N ARG A 13 21.70 -0.38 0.41
CA ARG A 13 21.49 -1.75 0.87
C ARG A 13 19.99 -2.03 1.06
N PRO A 14 19.35 -2.93 0.28
CA PRO A 14 18.03 -3.40 0.65
C PRO A 14 18.20 -4.17 1.95
N VAL A 15 17.50 -3.76 3.00
CA VAL A 15 17.38 -4.57 4.22
C VAL A 15 16.55 -5.80 3.86
N PRO A 16 17.07 -7.04 3.95
CA PRO A 16 16.26 -8.23 3.76
C PRO A 16 15.52 -8.51 5.08
N GLY A 17 14.43 -7.79 5.29
CA GLY A 17 13.53 -7.98 6.42
C GLY A 17 12.33 -8.85 6.05
N GLY A 18 12.58 -10.15 5.83
CA GLY A 18 11.66 -11.28 6.08
C GLY A 18 10.26 -11.30 5.45
N ASP A 19 10.03 -12.28 4.56
CA ASP A 19 8.76 -12.97 4.28
C ASP A 19 7.43 -12.22 4.58
N GLY A 20 6.80 -11.68 3.54
CA GLY A 20 5.40 -11.24 3.58
C GLY A 20 5.17 -9.89 2.90
N THR A 21 4.71 -9.94 1.65
CA THR A 21 4.27 -8.83 0.78
C THR A 21 5.12 -7.54 0.78
N ASP A 22 5.78 -7.29 -0.35
CA ASP A 22 6.56 -6.07 -0.57
C ASP A 22 5.71 -4.79 -0.39
N LEU A 23 6.27 -3.80 0.31
CA LEU A 23 5.57 -2.54 0.61
C LEU A 23 5.18 -1.78 -0.66
N GLU A 24 5.96 -1.90 -1.73
CA GLU A 24 5.62 -1.35 -3.05
C GLU A 24 4.36 -2.02 -3.62
N THR A 25 4.20 -3.33 -3.41
CA THR A 25 2.98 -4.06 -3.81
C THR A 25 1.77 -3.59 -3.00
N LEU A 26 1.92 -3.33 -1.71
CA LEU A 26 0.85 -2.78 -0.87
C LEU A 26 0.42 -1.40 -1.35
N ILE A 27 1.38 -0.52 -1.70
CA ILE A 27 1.11 0.81 -2.22
C ILE A 27 0.36 0.72 -3.56
N GLN A 28 0.78 -0.17 -4.48
CA GLN A 28 0.09 -0.40 -5.75
C GLN A 28 -1.35 -0.91 -5.55
N LEU A 29 -1.57 -1.80 -4.58
CA LEU A 29 -2.92 -2.28 -4.25
C LEU A 29 -3.79 -1.16 -3.64
N ALA A 30 -3.21 -0.28 -2.82
CA ALA A 30 -3.92 0.87 -2.27
C ALA A 30 -4.28 1.91 -3.34
N ASP A 31 -3.40 2.14 -4.33
CA ASP A 31 -3.70 3.00 -5.48
C ASP A 31 -4.87 2.44 -6.31
N GLY A 32 -4.85 1.14 -6.59
CA GLY A 32 -5.97 0.45 -7.25
C GLY A 32 -7.28 0.51 -6.46
N LEU A 33 -7.20 0.42 -5.12
CA LEU A 33 -8.35 0.61 -4.24
C LEU A 33 -8.92 2.04 -4.36
N VAL A 34 -8.08 3.07 -4.30
CA VAL A 34 -8.48 4.48 -4.42
C VAL A 34 -9.13 4.74 -5.78
N ALA A 35 -8.56 4.20 -6.87
CA ALA A 35 -9.15 4.31 -8.20
C ALA A 35 -10.53 3.62 -8.29
N ALA A 36 -10.68 2.45 -7.68
CA ALA A 36 -11.95 1.74 -7.61
C ALA A 36 -13.00 2.51 -6.77
N LEU A 37 -12.59 3.04 -5.61
CA LEU A 37 -13.43 3.88 -4.76
C LEU A 37 -13.89 5.14 -5.50
N HIS A 38 -13.00 5.80 -6.22
CA HIS A 38 -13.34 6.99 -6.99
C HIS A 38 -14.40 6.69 -8.07
N ALA A 39 -14.36 5.50 -8.67
CA ALA A 39 -15.32 5.08 -9.70
C ALA A 39 -16.65 4.56 -9.13
N GLU A 40 -16.61 3.82 -8.03
CA GLU A 40 -17.76 3.06 -7.50
C GLU A 40 -18.39 3.71 -6.27
N TYR A 41 -17.58 4.25 -5.36
CA TYR A 41 -17.99 4.77 -4.05
C TYR A 41 -17.22 6.03 -3.66
N PRO A 42 -17.45 7.19 -4.31
CA PRO A 42 -16.71 8.42 -4.01
C PRO A 42 -16.89 8.89 -2.56
N VAL A 43 -17.97 8.47 -1.89
CA VAL A 43 -18.21 8.76 -0.46
C VAL A 43 -17.29 7.98 0.49
N LEU A 44 -16.66 6.90 0.02
CA LEU A 44 -15.74 6.07 0.80
C LEU A 44 -14.26 6.33 0.45
N LEU A 45 -14.00 7.29 -0.44
CA LEU A 45 -12.66 7.60 -0.94
C LEU A 45 -11.69 7.95 0.18
N GLU A 46 -12.17 8.66 1.22
CA GLU A 46 -11.37 9.07 2.38
C GLU A 46 -10.69 7.87 3.07
N HIS A 47 -11.37 6.72 3.14
CA HIS A 47 -10.82 5.51 3.76
C HIS A 47 -9.64 4.95 2.94
N GLY A 48 -9.75 5.00 1.60
CA GLY A 48 -8.68 4.59 0.69
C GLY A 48 -7.45 5.50 0.78
N GLU A 49 -7.67 6.81 0.83
CA GLU A 49 -6.60 7.80 0.97
C GLU A 49 -5.86 7.66 2.31
N ILE A 50 -6.57 7.37 3.40
CA ILE A 50 -5.94 7.10 4.71
C ILE A 50 -5.05 5.84 4.63
N ILE A 51 -5.51 4.77 3.99
CA ILE A 51 -4.70 3.54 3.83
C ILE A 51 -3.44 3.85 3.01
N GLN A 52 -3.57 4.59 1.90
CA GLN A 52 -2.44 4.98 1.06
C GLN A 52 -1.43 5.83 1.83
N ALA A 53 -1.89 6.81 2.62
CA ALA A 53 -1.03 7.67 3.42
C ALA A 53 -0.23 6.88 4.47
N GLU A 54 -0.87 5.91 5.15
CA GLU A 54 -0.17 5.06 6.14
C GLU A 54 0.90 4.17 5.50
N LEU A 55 0.64 3.65 4.30
CA LEU A 55 1.61 2.84 3.55
C LEU A 55 2.76 3.70 3.00
N ALA A 56 2.46 4.91 2.52
CA ALA A 56 3.48 5.85 2.05
C ALA A 56 4.37 6.32 3.21
N LEU A 57 3.78 6.61 4.37
CA LEU A 57 4.53 6.98 5.58
C LEU A 57 5.46 5.84 6.02
N ALA A 58 4.99 4.59 5.98
CA ALA A 58 5.83 3.42 6.26
C ALA A 58 7.01 3.30 5.29
N ALA A 59 6.80 3.65 4.02
CA ALA A 59 7.85 3.61 3.00
C ALA A 59 8.89 4.72 3.21
N ASP A 60 8.46 5.90 3.65
CA ASP A 60 9.33 7.06 3.88
C ASP A 60 10.12 6.94 5.19
N ASP A 61 9.45 6.57 6.29
CA ASP A 61 10.04 6.49 7.63
C ASP A 61 10.85 5.17 7.82
N GLY A 62 10.60 4.17 6.96
CA GLY A 62 11.22 2.84 7.03
C GLY A 62 10.68 1.97 8.17
N PHE A 63 9.59 2.40 8.80
CA PHE A 63 8.88 1.67 9.85
C PHE A 63 7.75 0.82 9.27
N PRO A 64 7.34 -0.27 9.96
CA PRO A 64 6.20 -1.06 9.51
C PRO A 64 4.92 -0.22 9.48
N PRO A 65 4.04 -0.43 8.49
CA PRO A 65 2.77 0.28 8.41
C PRO A 65 1.88 -0.01 9.61
N ASN A 66 1.05 0.97 10.00
CA ASN A 66 0.12 0.83 11.10
C ASN A 66 -1.04 -0.11 10.72
N ARG A 67 -0.80 -1.42 10.88
CA ARG A 67 -1.76 -2.47 10.55
C ARG A 67 -3.09 -2.31 11.28
N GLY A 68 -3.08 -1.80 12.52
CA GLY A 68 -4.29 -1.56 13.29
C GLY A 68 -5.19 -0.51 12.65
N ARG A 69 -4.60 0.61 12.22
CA ARG A 69 -5.32 1.69 11.53
C ARG A 69 -5.79 1.24 10.14
N ILE A 70 -4.93 0.56 9.38
CA ILE A 70 -5.29 0.04 8.06
C ILE A 70 -6.45 -0.97 8.16
N ARG A 71 -6.40 -1.90 9.12
CA ARG A 71 -7.49 -2.87 9.34
C ARG A 71 -8.82 -2.17 9.61
N HIS A 72 -8.81 -1.12 10.43
CA HIS A 72 -10.03 -0.38 10.75
C HIS A 72 -10.66 0.24 9.49
N GLN A 73 -9.85 0.87 8.63
CA GLN A 73 -10.35 1.44 7.38
C GLN A 73 -10.85 0.36 6.41
N LEU A 74 -10.15 -0.77 6.32
CA LEU A 74 -10.59 -1.90 5.48
C LEU A 74 -11.91 -2.51 5.96
N ASP A 75 -12.16 -2.52 7.28
CA ASP A 75 -13.43 -2.98 7.86
C ASP A 75 -14.60 -2.06 7.48
N ASP A 76 -14.42 -0.74 7.60
CA ASP A 76 -15.41 0.26 7.18
C ASP A 76 -15.73 0.13 5.67
N LEU A 77 -14.70 -0.08 4.84
CA LEU A 77 -14.87 -0.34 3.41
C LEU A 77 -15.63 -1.64 3.13
N CYS A 78 -15.40 -2.70 3.93
CA CYS A 78 -16.10 -3.98 3.78
C CYS A 78 -17.59 -3.86 4.13
N ILE A 79 -17.94 -2.97 5.05
CA ILE A 79 -19.33 -2.66 5.41
C ILE A 79 -20.00 -1.81 4.32
N GLY A 80 -19.28 -0.83 3.77
CA GLY A 80 -19.81 0.14 2.81
C GLY A 80 -19.86 -0.35 1.35
N ALA A 81 -18.96 -1.24 0.93
CA ALA A 81 -18.87 -1.71 -0.45
C ALA A 81 -19.75 -2.93 -0.74
N ALA A 82 -20.50 -2.90 -1.84
CA ALA A 82 -21.29 -4.05 -2.28
C ALA A 82 -20.42 -5.20 -2.79
N ALA A 83 -20.94 -6.44 -2.63
CA ALA A 83 -20.30 -7.63 -3.16
C ALA A 83 -20.17 -7.59 -4.70
N GLY A 84 -19.00 -7.99 -5.21
CA GLY A 84 -18.72 -8.01 -6.65
C GLY A 84 -18.14 -6.70 -7.22
N THR A 85 -17.82 -5.72 -6.36
CA THR A 85 -17.13 -4.48 -6.76
C THR A 85 -15.62 -4.61 -6.79
N GLY A 86 -14.96 -3.78 -7.60
CA GLY A 86 -13.50 -3.69 -7.64
C GLY A 86 -12.95 -3.26 -6.28
N THR A 87 -13.65 -2.35 -5.61
CA THR A 87 -13.37 -1.89 -4.25
C THR A 87 -13.22 -3.07 -3.27
N LEU A 88 -14.21 -3.97 -3.23
CA LEU A 88 -14.16 -5.12 -2.32
C LEU A 88 -13.05 -6.13 -2.68
N GLU A 89 -12.74 -6.29 -3.97
CA GLU A 89 -11.64 -7.12 -4.43
C GLU A 89 -10.28 -6.58 -3.93
N TYR A 90 -10.04 -5.27 -4.07
CA TYR A 90 -8.81 -4.65 -3.56
C TYR A 90 -8.73 -4.68 -2.04
N THR A 91 -9.83 -4.40 -1.32
CA THR A 91 -9.90 -4.54 0.14
C THR A 91 -9.46 -5.94 0.59
N ARG A 92 -9.98 -7.01 -0.05
CA ARG A 92 -9.59 -8.39 0.27
C ARG A 92 -8.13 -8.71 -0.05
N ARG A 93 -7.61 -8.20 -1.17
CA ARG A 93 -6.20 -8.35 -1.54
C ARG A 93 -5.28 -7.68 -0.52
N LEU A 94 -5.61 -6.47 -0.07
CA LEU A 94 -4.88 -5.77 0.98
C LEU A 94 -4.92 -6.50 2.32
N THR A 95 -6.09 -6.96 2.76
CA THR A 95 -6.22 -7.77 3.99
C THR A 95 -5.35 -9.02 3.93
N THR A 96 -5.38 -9.74 2.81
CA THR A 96 -4.56 -10.95 2.61
C THR A 96 -3.06 -10.63 2.61
N ALA A 97 -2.66 -9.58 1.89
CA ALA A 97 -1.28 -9.14 1.77
C ALA A 97 -0.68 -8.68 3.12
N LEU A 98 -1.50 -8.03 3.95
CA LEU A 98 -1.13 -7.60 5.30
C LEU A 98 -1.27 -8.70 6.36
N ASN A 99 -1.77 -9.89 5.97
CA ASN A 99 -2.05 -11.02 6.85
C ASN A 99 -2.97 -10.63 8.03
N LEU A 100 -4.07 -9.93 7.72
CA LEU A 100 -5.07 -9.43 8.67
C LEU A 100 -6.31 -10.34 8.78
#